data_AF-A0A285NTP6-F1
#
_entry.id   AF-A0A285NTP6-F1
#
_cell.length_a   1.000
_cell.length_b   1.000
_cell.length_c   1.000
_cell.angle_alpha   90.00
_cell.angle_beta   90.00
_cell.angle_gamma   90.00
#
_symmetry.space_group_name_H-M   'P 1'
#
loop_
_entity.id
_entity.type
_entity.pdbx_description
1 polymer ?
#
loop_
_entity_poly.entity_id
_entity_poly.type
_entity_poly.pdbx_seq_one_letter_code
_entity_poly.pdbx_strand_id
1 'polypeptide(L)'
;MKLLLIALLFIKLSFSHSVLDIINNSYVVPYFLNLTAINLLPSDPEKVKSYIRWYLDHLNYPDKYGLTGTIYDYYITENSEVPLYTYDSADSYSATFLFLTYLYAERTNDYQPVRENLRKLKDVAYVIAYLQDTDGLIKALPYVNLKYLVDNIEDVCGLRAFSLLLWKLKDPDWHYYFTLSHNVESSVIKNLMWRGSVAWAKLDDKLFIAGNSVVYPDLYAKAVFYSFLGRTVPDEWASRFDYFQRTVMRIVKNRCFSIRSSAYF
;
A
#
# COMPACT_ATOMS: atom_id res chain seq x y z
N MET A 1 -3.90 -25.22 -0.20
CA MET A 1 -3.90 -24.29 0.95
C MET A 1 -2.76 -24.56 1.94
N LYS A 2 -2.42 -25.81 2.29
CA LYS A 2 -1.38 -26.16 3.28
C LYS A 2 0.09 -25.89 2.89
N LEU A 3 0.43 -25.73 1.61
CA LEU A 3 1.82 -25.51 1.18
C LEU A 3 2.27 -24.03 1.14
N LEU A 4 1.35 -23.07 1.26
CA LEU A 4 1.69 -21.64 1.32
C LEU A 4 2.05 -21.17 2.74
N LEU A 5 1.59 -21.89 3.77
CA LEU A 5 1.82 -21.56 5.19
C LEU A 5 3.29 -21.70 5.61
N ILE A 6 4.04 -22.61 4.98
CA ILE A 6 5.40 -22.95 5.42
C ILE A 6 6.42 -21.88 5.00
N ALA A 7 6.11 -21.06 3.98
CA ALA A 7 7.00 -20.00 3.51
C ALA A 7 6.87 -18.68 4.31
N LEU A 8 5.85 -18.54 5.18
CA LEU A 8 5.62 -17.34 5.99
C LEU A 8 6.33 -17.39 7.36
N LEU A 9 7.05 -18.47 7.68
CA LEU A 9 7.46 -18.77 9.06
C LEU A 9 8.73 -18.06 9.56
N PHE A 10 9.42 -17.23 8.78
CA PHE A 10 10.61 -16.53 9.27
C PHE A 10 10.72 -15.11 8.70
N ILE A 11 9.84 -14.22 9.16
CA ILE A 11 10.10 -12.79 9.08
C ILE A 11 10.11 -12.27 10.51
N LYS A 12 11.30 -11.93 11.00
CA LYS A 12 11.46 -11.08 12.19
C LYS A 12 10.96 -9.68 11.81
N LEU A 13 9.65 -9.52 11.79
CA LEU A 13 8.97 -8.25 11.67
C LEU A 13 9.12 -7.58 13.03
N SER A 14 9.99 -6.56 13.10
CA SER A 14 10.08 -5.62 14.22
C SER A 14 8.84 -4.72 14.22
N PHE A 15 7.69 -5.33 14.50
CA PHE A 15 6.41 -4.65 14.69
C PHE A 15 5.91 -5.05 16.07
N SER A 16 5.41 -4.07 16.81
CA SER A 16 5.11 -4.11 18.25
C SER A 16 3.87 -4.97 18.57
N HIS A 17 3.96 -6.27 18.32
CA HIS A 17 2.96 -7.24 18.77
C HIS A 17 3.57 -8.09 19.88
N SER A 18 2.75 -8.50 20.85
CA SER A 18 3.15 -9.44 21.88
C SER A 18 3.65 -10.72 21.21
N VAL A 19 4.97 -10.92 21.24
CA VAL A 19 5.72 -11.98 20.55
C VAL A 19 5.19 -13.38 20.82
N LEU A 20 4.41 -13.58 21.90
CA LEU A 20 3.93 -14.88 22.35
C LEU A 20 2.70 -15.42 21.59
N ASP A 21 1.82 -14.57 21.06
CA ASP A 21 0.60 -15.04 20.35
C ASP A 21 0.86 -15.34 18.86
N ILE A 22 1.88 -14.71 18.28
CA ILE A 22 2.33 -14.92 16.88
C ILE A 22 2.88 -16.34 16.68
N ILE A 23 3.40 -16.98 17.73
CA ILE A 23 4.08 -18.27 17.62
C ILE A 23 3.07 -19.42 17.43
N ASN A 24 1.80 -19.22 17.83
CA ASN A 24 0.82 -20.31 17.90
C ASN A 24 -0.26 -20.27 16.81
N ASN A 25 -0.44 -19.14 16.10
CA ASN A 25 -1.48 -19.00 15.07
C ASN A 25 -0.93 -18.43 13.78
N SER A 26 -1.48 -18.87 12.64
CA SER A 26 -1.15 -18.27 11.34
C SER A 26 -1.71 -16.85 11.28
N TYR A 27 -0.92 -15.91 10.78
CA TYR A 27 -1.24 -14.49 10.78
C TYR A 27 -1.45 -13.96 9.36
N VAL A 28 -2.48 -13.13 9.17
CA VAL A 28 -2.80 -12.48 7.91
C VAL A 28 -2.70 -10.98 8.07
N VAL A 29 -1.80 -10.40 7.29
CA VAL A 29 -1.60 -8.96 7.15
C VAL A 29 -1.94 -8.58 5.71
N PRO A 30 -3.10 -7.96 5.45
CA PRO A 30 -3.54 -7.62 4.10
C PRO A 30 -2.50 -6.83 3.27
N TYR A 31 -1.69 -5.95 3.87
CA TYR A 31 -0.59 -5.29 3.17
C TYR A 31 0.39 -6.26 2.51
N PHE A 32 0.91 -7.22 3.28
CA PHE A 32 1.85 -8.21 2.75
C PHE A 32 1.18 -9.14 1.73
N LEU A 33 -0.11 -9.45 1.91
CA LEU A 33 -0.86 -10.22 0.94
C LEU A 33 -1.10 -9.44 -0.37
N ASN A 34 -1.34 -8.13 -0.32
CA ASN A 34 -1.42 -7.28 -1.51
C ASN A 34 -0.12 -7.37 -2.32
N LEU A 35 1.03 -7.16 -1.67
CA LEU A 35 2.35 -7.25 -2.31
C LEU A 35 2.64 -8.65 -2.88
N THR A 36 2.27 -9.68 -2.14
CA THR A 36 2.41 -11.08 -2.60
C THR A 36 1.54 -11.36 -3.82
N ALA A 37 0.28 -10.91 -3.80
CA ALA A 37 -0.66 -11.07 -4.89
C ALA A 37 -0.21 -10.35 -6.17
N ILE A 38 0.41 -9.16 -6.04
CA ILE A 38 1.02 -8.44 -7.18
C ILE A 38 2.09 -9.30 -7.87
N ASN A 39 2.93 -9.99 -7.10
CA ASN A 39 3.96 -10.87 -7.66
C ASN A 39 3.40 -12.20 -8.18
N LEU A 40 2.32 -12.69 -7.59
CA LEU A 40 1.67 -13.96 -7.98
C LEU A 40 0.87 -13.81 -9.29
N LEU A 41 0.33 -12.62 -9.56
CA LEU A 41 -0.56 -12.32 -10.69
C LEU A 41 -0.08 -12.84 -12.06
N PRO A 42 1.20 -12.74 -12.45
CA PRO A 42 1.65 -13.26 -13.74
C PRO A 42 1.54 -14.79 -13.87
N SER A 43 1.60 -15.52 -12.76
CA SER A 43 1.59 -16.99 -12.73
C SER A 43 0.23 -17.59 -12.37
N ASP A 44 -0.57 -16.91 -11.55
CA ASP A 44 -1.83 -17.45 -11.03
C ASP A 44 -2.88 -16.34 -10.84
N PRO A 45 -3.45 -15.81 -11.94
CA PRO A 45 -4.44 -14.74 -11.87
C PRO A 45 -5.74 -15.16 -11.18
N GLU A 46 -6.15 -16.43 -11.26
CA GLU A 46 -7.38 -16.91 -10.61
C GLU A 46 -7.27 -16.91 -9.08
N LYS A 47 -6.09 -17.26 -8.55
CA LYS A 47 -5.83 -17.13 -7.12
C LYS A 47 -5.78 -15.68 -6.67
N VAL A 48 -5.24 -14.78 -7.49
CA VAL A 48 -5.29 -13.34 -7.22
C VAL A 48 -6.72 -12.81 -7.24
N LYS A 49 -7.56 -13.25 -8.20
CA LYS A 49 -8.99 -12.93 -8.23
C LYS A 49 -9.71 -13.35 -6.95
N SER A 50 -9.40 -14.57 -6.48
CA SER A 50 -9.95 -15.11 -5.23
C SER A 50 -9.54 -14.27 -4.02
N TYR A 51 -8.27 -13.83 -3.97
CA TYR A 51 -7.79 -12.92 -2.92
C TYR A 51 -8.46 -11.54 -2.99
N ILE A 52 -8.65 -10.96 -4.19
CA ILE A 52 -9.36 -9.68 -4.35
C ILE A 52 -10.79 -9.78 -3.81
N ARG A 53 -11.50 -10.88 -4.10
CA ARG A 53 -12.84 -11.12 -3.53
C ARG A 53 -12.80 -11.24 -2.02
N TRP A 54 -11.86 -12.04 -1.49
CA TRP A 54 -11.66 -12.16 -0.05
C TRP A 54 -11.45 -10.80 0.61
N TYR A 55 -10.56 -9.95 0.08
CA TYR A 55 -10.31 -8.62 0.63
C TYR A 55 -11.59 -7.76 0.66
N LEU A 56 -12.35 -7.76 -0.44
CA LEU A 56 -13.60 -7.00 -0.56
C LEU A 56 -14.71 -7.49 0.38
N ASP A 57 -14.71 -8.78 0.71
CA ASP A 57 -15.65 -9.39 1.65
C ASP A 57 -15.27 -9.14 3.12
N HIS A 58 -14.01 -8.77 3.38
CA HIS A 58 -13.45 -8.48 4.70
C HIS A 58 -13.30 -6.99 5.00
N LEU A 59 -13.82 -6.12 4.13
CA LEU A 59 -13.84 -4.68 4.36
C LEU A 59 -14.72 -4.33 5.59
N ASN A 60 -14.25 -3.38 6.37
CA ASN A 60 -14.94 -2.85 7.54
C ASN A 60 -15.96 -1.78 7.13
N TYR A 61 -17.17 -1.88 7.71
CA TYR A 61 -18.31 -0.99 7.44
C TYR A 61 -19.14 -0.72 8.72
N PRO A 62 -18.73 0.18 9.62
CA PRO A 62 -17.43 0.84 9.73
C PRO A 62 -16.43 0.03 10.58
N ASP A 63 -15.19 0.48 10.63
CA ASP A 63 -14.19 0.02 11.59
C ASP A 63 -14.34 0.71 12.97
N LYS A 64 -13.54 0.28 13.94
CA LYS A 64 -13.52 0.79 15.32
C LYS A 64 -13.17 2.28 15.45
N TYR A 65 -12.65 2.91 14.39
CA TYR A 65 -12.37 4.34 14.33
C TYR A 65 -13.42 5.10 13.50
N GLY A 66 -14.48 4.42 13.03
CA GLY A 66 -15.55 5.00 12.23
C GLY A 66 -15.25 5.09 10.73
N LEU A 67 -14.11 4.57 10.26
CA LEU A 67 -13.76 4.55 8.85
C LEU A 67 -14.48 3.43 8.13
N THR A 68 -14.79 3.64 6.86
CA THR A 68 -15.40 2.64 5.98
C THR A 68 -14.44 2.30 4.85
N GLY A 69 -14.37 1.03 4.45
CA GLY A 69 -13.46 0.57 3.39
C GLY A 69 -12.05 0.25 3.86
N THR A 70 -11.82 0.19 5.19
CA THR A 70 -10.57 -0.36 5.76
C THR A 70 -10.65 -1.87 5.89
N ILE A 71 -9.55 -2.54 6.22
CA ILE A 71 -9.50 -3.97 6.54
C ILE A 71 -8.59 -4.16 7.76
N TYR A 72 -8.91 -5.12 8.62
CA TYR A 72 -8.05 -5.47 9.75
C TYR A 72 -7.01 -6.53 9.40
N ASP A 73 -6.02 -6.68 10.27
CA ASP A 73 -5.23 -7.90 10.39
C ASP A 73 -6.06 -9.02 11.03
N TYR A 74 -5.70 -10.28 10.74
CA TYR A 74 -6.45 -11.45 11.20
C TYR A 74 -5.54 -12.54 11.76
N TYR A 75 -6.01 -13.23 12.80
CA TYR A 75 -5.56 -14.58 13.11
C TYR A 75 -6.35 -15.60 12.32
N ILE A 76 -5.65 -16.62 11.83
CA ILE A 76 -6.25 -17.79 11.23
C ILE A 76 -6.19 -18.93 12.24
N THR A 77 -7.36 -19.36 12.69
CA THR A 77 -7.54 -20.58 13.48
C THR A 77 -7.84 -21.75 12.54
N GLU A 78 -7.99 -22.96 13.07
CA GLU A 78 -8.39 -24.12 12.27
C GLU A 78 -9.73 -23.92 11.55
N ASN A 79 -10.64 -23.13 12.13
CA ASN A 79 -12.03 -23.03 11.69
C ASN A 79 -12.51 -21.60 11.39
N SER A 80 -11.68 -20.57 11.63
CA SER A 80 -12.13 -19.18 11.52
C SER A 80 -10.99 -18.20 11.23
N GLU A 81 -11.39 -17.06 10.66
CA GLU A 81 -10.58 -15.86 10.54
C GLU A 81 -11.07 -14.88 11.63
N VAL A 82 -10.19 -14.47 12.54
CA VAL A 82 -10.54 -13.64 13.69
C VAL A 82 -9.87 -12.27 13.52
N PRO A 83 -10.64 -11.17 13.37
CA PRO A 83 -10.05 -9.86 13.21
C PRO A 83 -9.34 -9.45 14.51
N LEU A 84 -8.14 -8.90 14.37
CA LEU A 84 -7.41 -8.29 15.47
C LEU A 84 -7.94 -6.90 15.85
N TYR A 85 -8.87 -6.36 15.06
CA TYR A 85 -9.33 -4.98 15.17
C TYR A 85 -8.16 -3.98 15.13
N THR A 86 -7.12 -4.28 14.35
CA THR A 86 -5.97 -3.41 14.16
C THR A 86 -5.47 -3.50 12.73
N TYR A 87 -4.75 -2.47 12.33
CA TYR A 87 -3.91 -2.36 11.15
C TYR A 87 -2.80 -1.37 11.50
N ASP A 88 -1.62 -1.49 10.91
CA ASP A 88 -0.50 -0.57 11.14
C ASP A 88 -0.56 0.67 10.23
N SER A 89 -1.22 0.57 9.07
CA SER A 89 -1.33 1.65 8.08
C SER A 89 -2.59 1.50 7.21
N ALA A 90 -3.63 2.30 7.46
CA ALA A 90 -4.91 2.20 6.73
C ALA A 90 -4.80 2.66 5.27
N ASP A 91 -4.02 3.71 5.03
CA ASP A 91 -3.72 4.29 3.72
C ASP A 91 -2.93 3.31 2.85
N SER A 92 -1.80 2.77 3.35
CA SER A 92 -0.96 1.86 2.56
C SER A 92 -1.68 0.55 2.18
N TYR A 93 -2.54 0.02 3.07
CA TYR A 93 -3.35 -1.18 2.77
C TYR A 93 -4.29 -0.89 1.61
N SER A 94 -4.96 0.27 1.68
CA SER A 94 -5.86 0.75 0.63
C SER A 94 -5.11 1.00 -0.68
N ALA A 95 -3.98 1.68 -0.64
CA ALA A 95 -3.19 2.04 -1.81
C ALA A 95 -2.64 0.82 -2.55
N THR A 96 -2.04 -0.12 -1.82
CA THR A 96 -1.50 -1.35 -2.41
C THR A 96 -2.62 -2.25 -2.94
N PHE A 97 -3.79 -2.27 -2.31
CA PHE A 97 -4.95 -3.01 -2.82
C PHE A 97 -5.50 -2.40 -4.12
N LEU A 98 -5.70 -1.08 -4.17
CA LEU A 98 -6.14 -0.39 -5.37
C LEU A 98 -5.18 -0.62 -6.53
N PHE A 99 -3.88 -0.56 -6.25
CA PHE A 99 -2.85 -0.86 -7.24
C PHE A 99 -2.92 -2.31 -7.74
N LEU A 100 -3.13 -3.29 -6.84
CA LEU A 100 -3.35 -4.69 -7.21
C LEU A 100 -4.58 -4.87 -8.11
N THR A 101 -5.72 -4.25 -7.77
CA THR A 101 -6.95 -4.40 -8.58
C THR A 101 -6.79 -3.83 -9.99
N TYR A 102 -6.09 -2.70 -10.13
CA TYR A 102 -5.71 -2.16 -11.44
C TYR A 102 -4.82 -3.14 -12.22
N LEU A 103 -3.76 -3.66 -11.59
CA LEU A 103 -2.86 -4.62 -12.24
C LEU A 103 -3.60 -5.89 -12.69
N TYR A 104 -4.52 -6.40 -11.85
CA TYR A 104 -5.34 -7.56 -12.19
C TYR A 104 -6.16 -7.29 -13.45
N ALA A 105 -6.91 -6.18 -13.48
CA ALA A 105 -7.75 -5.82 -14.62
C ALA A 105 -6.93 -5.63 -15.90
N GLU A 106 -5.79 -4.93 -15.81
CA GLU A 106 -4.90 -4.72 -16.96
C GLU A 106 -4.28 -6.01 -17.48
N ARG A 107 -3.90 -6.93 -16.57
CA ARG A 107 -3.20 -8.15 -16.96
C ARG A 107 -4.14 -9.19 -17.57
N THR A 108 -5.35 -9.28 -17.04
CA THR A 108 -6.34 -10.29 -17.44
C THR A 108 -7.31 -9.78 -18.50
N ASN A 109 -7.38 -8.45 -18.70
CA ASN A 109 -8.44 -7.77 -19.43
C ASN A 109 -9.86 -8.06 -18.86
N ASP A 110 -9.94 -8.56 -17.62
CA ASP A 110 -11.18 -8.81 -16.90
C ASP A 110 -11.49 -7.65 -15.94
N TYR A 111 -12.36 -6.76 -16.39
CA TYR A 111 -12.83 -5.61 -15.61
C TYR A 111 -14.11 -5.91 -14.82
N GLN A 112 -14.70 -7.10 -14.98
CA GLN A 112 -15.98 -7.43 -14.35
C GLN A 112 -15.90 -7.38 -12.81
N PRO A 113 -14.87 -7.97 -12.13
CA PRO A 113 -14.75 -7.87 -10.68
C PRO A 113 -14.68 -6.43 -10.17
N VAL A 114 -14.04 -5.55 -10.94
CA VAL A 114 -13.94 -4.13 -10.62
C VAL A 114 -15.30 -3.44 -10.77
N ARG A 115 -16.02 -3.70 -11.87
CA ARG A 115 -17.35 -3.09 -12.11
C ARG A 115 -18.36 -3.51 -11.04
N GLU A 116 -18.39 -4.79 -10.71
CA GLU A 116 -19.31 -5.35 -9.71
C GLU A 116 -19.05 -4.80 -8.29
N ASN A 117 -17.79 -4.43 -7.99
CA ASN A 117 -17.38 -3.97 -6.67
C ASN A 117 -16.95 -2.49 -6.66
N LEU A 118 -17.33 -1.72 -7.68
CA LEU A 118 -16.84 -0.36 -7.89
C LEU A 118 -17.11 0.54 -6.68
N ARG A 119 -18.28 0.39 -6.04
CA ARG A 119 -18.63 1.15 -4.84
C ARG A 119 -17.66 0.85 -3.69
N LYS A 120 -17.39 -0.43 -3.41
CA LYS A 120 -16.44 -0.85 -2.38
C LYS A 120 -15.03 -0.31 -2.67
N LEU A 121 -14.59 -0.36 -3.92
CA LEU A 121 -13.28 0.19 -4.33
C LEU A 121 -13.20 1.71 -4.16
N LYS A 122 -14.30 2.44 -4.42
CA LYS A 122 -14.37 3.88 -4.12
C LYS A 122 -14.32 4.13 -2.61
N ASP A 123 -14.95 3.30 -1.79
CA ASP A 123 -14.86 3.42 -0.33
C ASP A 123 -13.40 3.17 0.14
N VAL A 124 -12.69 2.18 -0.42
CA VAL A 124 -11.25 1.96 -0.17
C VAL A 124 -10.40 3.18 -0.58
N ALA A 125 -10.65 3.75 -1.76
CA ALA A 125 -9.93 4.95 -2.20
C ALA A 125 -10.25 6.19 -1.35
N TYR A 126 -11.47 6.26 -0.80
CA TYR A 126 -11.87 7.31 0.11
C TYR A 126 -11.14 7.25 1.45
N VAL A 127 -10.67 6.08 1.91
CA VAL A 127 -9.81 5.96 3.10
C VAL A 127 -8.57 6.85 2.95
N ILE A 128 -7.87 6.76 1.81
CA ILE A 128 -6.69 7.58 1.51
C ILE A 128 -7.06 9.07 1.50
N ALA A 129 -8.16 9.42 0.82
CA ALA A 129 -8.62 10.81 0.75
C ALA A 129 -8.98 11.40 2.12
N TYR A 130 -9.64 10.62 2.97
CA TYR A 130 -10.03 11.02 4.32
C TYR A 130 -8.82 11.23 5.23
N LEU A 131 -7.78 10.42 5.06
CA LEU A 131 -6.56 10.48 5.86
C LEU A 131 -5.60 11.59 5.42
N GLN A 132 -5.91 12.33 4.34
CA GLN A 132 -5.14 13.49 3.93
C GLN A 132 -5.19 14.59 5.01
N ASP A 133 -4.02 15.03 5.44
CA ASP A 133 -3.86 16.10 6.41
C ASP A 133 -3.69 17.46 5.71
N THR A 134 -3.68 18.53 6.49
CA THR A 134 -3.63 19.93 6.03
C THR A 134 -2.34 20.30 5.30
N ASP A 135 -1.25 19.55 5.50
CA ASP A 135 0.00 19.70 4.75
C ASP A 135 0.03 18.90 3.43
N GLY A 136 -1.07 18.22 3.12
CA GLY A 136 -1.30 17.44 1.90
C GLY A 136 -0.73 16.02 1.91
N LEU A 137 -0.01 15.64 2.98
CA LEU A 137 0.42 14.25 3.21
C LEU A 137 -0.74 13.42 3.77
N ILE A 138 -0.67 12.11 3.57
CA ILE A 138 -1.61 11.12 4.11
C ILE A 138 -1.07 10.56 5.42
N LYS A 139 -1.93 10.51 6.44
CA LYS A 139 -1.64 9.89 7.73
C LYS A 139 -1.79 8.37 7.63
N ALA A 140 -0.90 7.63 8.29
CA ALA A 140 -0.98 6.18 8.38
C ALA A 140 -2.27 5.70 9.09
N LEU A 141 -2.73 6.50 10.06
CA LEU A 141 -3.82 6.14 10.98
C LEU A 141 -4.67 7.38 11.27
N PRO A 142 -5.98 7.23 11.54
CA PRO A 142 -6.86 8.40 11.72
C PRO A 142 -6.57 9.19 13.01
N TYR A 143 -6.01 8.53 14.04
CA TYR A 143 -5.84 9.07 15.39
C TYR A 143 -4.41 9.52 15.73
N VAL A 144 -3.45 9.40 14.80
CA VAL A 144 -2.09 9.90 14.99
C VAL A 144 -1.61 10.61 13.73
N ASN A 145 -0.97 11.78 13.90
CA ASN A 145 -0.44 12.59 12.80
C ASN A 145 0.91 12.07 12.30
N LEU A 146 1.04 10.75 12.17
CA LEU A 146 2.23 10.08 11.67
C LEU A 146 2.06 9.79 10.18
N LYS A 147 3.01 10.28 9.39
CA LYS A 147 3.00 10.19 7.92
C LYS A 147 4.32 9.58 7.48
N TYR A 148 4.28 8.40 6.87
CA TYR A 148 5.47 7.72 6.36
C TYR A 148 5.71 8.08 4.89
N LEU A 149 6.99 8.22 4.52
CA LEU A 149 7.37 8.49 3.13
C LEU A 149 6.93 7.37 2.18
N VAL A 150 7.12 6.12 2.61
CA VAL A 150 6.81 4.95 1.78
C VAL A 150 5.31 4.86 1.55
N ASP A 151 4.51 4.95 2.60
CA ASP A 151 3.04 4.92 2.54
C ASP A 151 2.52 6.01 1.60
N ASN A 152 2.99 7.26 1.76
CA ASN A 152 2.57 8.37 0.90
C ASN A 152 2.97 8.16 -0.58
N ILE A 153 4.09 7.48 -0.86
CA ILE A 153 4.46 7.12 -2.23
C ILE A 153 3.56 5.99 -2.74
N GLU A 154 3.24 4.99 -1.91
CA GLU A 154 2.29 3.94 -2.24
C GLU A 154 0.90 4.54 -2.54
N ASP A 155 0.43 5.52 -1.77
CA ASP A 155 -0.82 6.26 -1.99
C ASP A 155 -0.83 6.93 -3.37
N VAL A 156 0.23 7.63 -3.74
CA VAL A 156 0.36 8.22 -5.09
C VAL A 156 0.18 7.13 -6.15
N CYS A 157 0.79 5.97 -5.96
CA CYS A 157 0.72 4.87 -6.91
C CYS A 157 -0.67 4.22 -6.96
N GLY A 158 -1.29 3.96 -5.81
CA GLY A 158 -2.63 3.40 -5.69
C GLY A 158 -3.70 4.33 -6.27
N LEU A 159 -3.65 5.62 -5.93
CA LEU A 159 -4.57 6.64 -6.44
C LEU A 159 -4.44 6.82 -7.95
N ARG A 160 -3.22 6.84 -8.48
CA ARG A 160 -2.96 6.90 -9.93
C ARG A 160 -3.51 5.68 -10.66
N ALA A 161 -3.26 4.49 -10.12
CA ALA A 161 -3.76 3.24 -10.67
C ALA A 161 -5.29 3.18 -10.64
N PHE A 162 -5.91 3.61 -9.55
CA PHE A 162 -7.36 3.67 -9.43
C PHE A 162 -7.97 4.72 -10.36
N SER A 163 -7.36 5.90 -10.48
CA SER A 163 -7.78 6.93 -11.45
C SER A 163 -7.78 6.39 -12.88
N LEU A 164 -6.72 5.71 -13.32
CA LEU A 164 -6.69 5.08 -14.64
C LEU A 164 -7.78 4.01 -14.80
N LEU A 165 -8.01 3.20 -13.77
CA LEU A 165 -9.06 2.19 -13.77
C LEU A 165 -10.43 2.85 -13.98
N LEU A 166 -10.74 3.91 -13.23
CA LEU A 166 -11.98 4.69 -13.36
C LEU A 166 -12.12 5.33 -14.75
N TRP A 167 -11.03 5.90 -15.29
CA TRP A 167 -11.03 6.49 -16.64
C TRP A 167 -11.40 5.45 -17.71
N LYS A 168 -10.82 4.24 -17.64
CA LYS A 168 -11.16 3.14 -18.56
C LYS A 168 -12.59 2.65 -18.39
N LEU A 169 -13.13 2.73 -17.19
CA LEU A 169 -14.53 2.42 -16.91
C LEU A 169 -15.50 3.55 -17.30
N LYS A 170 -14.97 4.72 -17.73
CA LYS A 170 -15.72 5.96 -17.97
C LYS A 170 -16.43 6.49 -16.74
N ASP A 171 -15.89 6.20 -15.56
CA ASP A 171 -16.41 6.70 -14.30
C ASP A 171 -15.91 8.14 -14.06
N PRO A 172 -16.79 9.10 -13.75
CA PRO A 172 -16.43 10.53 -13.69
C PRO A 172 -15.46 10.88 -12.54
N ASP A 173 -15.32 10.03 -11.52
CA ASP A 173 -14.47 10.33 -10.36
C ASP A 173 -12.97 10.17 -10.67
N TRP A 174 -12.62 9.69 -11.87
CA TRP A 174 -11.22 9.48 -12.28
C TRP A 174 -10.35 10.73 -12.06
N HIS A 175 -10.90 11.92 -12.34
CA HIS A 175 -10.17 13.18 -12.25
C HIS A 175 -9.92 13.61 -10.79
N TYR A 176 -10.83 13.27 -9.89
CA TYR A 176 -10.67 13.54 -8.46
C TYR A 176 -9.45 12.79 -7.90
N TYR A 177 -9.38 11.48 -8.12
CA TYR A 177 -8.25 10.68 -7.63
C TYR A 177 -6.94 10.99 -8.35
N PHE A 178 -7.00 11.40 -9.62
CA PHE A 178 -5.84 11.94 -10.34
C PHE A 178 -5.28 13.18 -9.66
N THR A 179 -6.15 14.15 -9.35
CA THR A 179 -5.76 15.41 -8.68
C THR A 179 -5.24 15.16 -7.28
N LEU A 180 -5.91 14.29 -6.51
CA LEU A 180 -5.45 13.90 -5.17
C LEU A 180 -4.04 13.31 -5.22
N SER A 181 -3.75 12.41 -6.17
CA SER A 181 -2.42 11.82 -6.31
C SER A 181 -1.32 12.86 -6.60
N HIS A 182 -1.61 13.91 -7.38
CA HIS A 182 -0.66 14.99 -7.65
C HIS A 182 -0.42 15.88 -6.42
N ASN A 183 -1.46 16.12 -5.63
CA ASN A 183 -1.35 16.86 -4.39
C ASN A 183 -0.47 16.11 -3.38
N VAL A 184 -0.67 14.79 -3.24
CA VAL A 184 0.16 13.95 -2.36
C VAL A 184 1.61 13.91 -2.85
N GLU A 185 1.85 13.69 -4.16
CA GLU A 185 3.20 13.72 -4.73
C GLU A 185 3.92 15.05 -4.46
N SER A 186 3.24 16.17 -4.68
CA SER A 186 3.79 17.51 -4.41
C SER A 186 4.10 17.68 -2.92
N SER A 187 3.23 17.14 -2.06
CA SER A 187 3.38 17.21 -0.60
C SER A 187 4.52 16.34 -0.09
N VAL A 188 4.78 15.18 -0.69
CA VAL A 188 5.96 14.35 -0.40
C VAL A 188 7.24 15.15 -0.66
N ILE A 189 7.36 15.77 -1.84
CA ILE A 189 8.55 16.56 -2.19
C ILE A 189 8.71 17.77 -1.29
N LYS A 190 7.60 18.45 -0.94
CA LYS A 190 7.61 19.66 -0.12
C LYS A 190 7.91 19.38 1.35
N ASN A 191 7.30 18.34 1.93
CA ASN A 191 7.23 18.15 3.37
C ASN A 191 8.15 17.04 3.89
N LEU A 192 8.61 16.11 3.06
CA LEU A 192 9.51 15.01 3.48
C LEU A 192 10.95 15.17 2.97
N MET A 193 11.29 16.39 2.54
CA MET A 193 12.64 16.78 2.16
C MET A 193 13.13 17.94 3.04
N TRP A 194 14.33 17.82 3.60
CA TRP A 194 14.98 18.87 4.37
C TRP A 194 16.45 19.02 3.99
N ARG A 195 16.83 20.18 3.43
CA ARG A 195 18.22 20.51 3.04
C ARG A 195 18.91 19.40 2.22
N GLY A 196 18.18 18.83 1.27
CA GLY A 196 18.68 17.75 0.40
C GLY A 196 18.65 16.34 1.03
N SER A 197 18.23 16.22 2.29
CA SER A 197 18.02 14.93 2.97
C SER A 197 16.55 14.51 2.91
N VAL A 198 16.33 13.20 2.78
CA VAL A 198 15.00 12.58 2.79
C VAL A 198 14.60 12.27 4.23
N ALA A 199 13.37 12.58 4.61
CA ALA A 199 12.76 12.10 5.84
C ALA A 199 11.99 10.81 5.58
N TRP A 200 12.17 9.78 6.42
CA TRP A 200 11.37 8.55 6.31
C TRP A 200 9.97 8.70 6.94
N ALA A 201 9.80 9.67 7.84
CA ALA A 201 8.49 10.03 8.40
C ALA A 201 8.41 11.49 8.86
N LYS A 202 7.18 11.93 9.07
CA LYS A 202 6.80 13.17 9.77
C LYS A 202 5.78 12.83 10.88
N LEU A 203 6.03 13.26 12.10
CA LEU A 203 5.07 13.22 13.23
C LEU A 203 4.80 14.64 13.67
N ASP A 204 3.56 15.10 13.51
CA ASP A 204 3.21 16.52 13.64
C ASP A 204 4.17 17.36 12.79
N ASP A 205 4.93 18.31 13.36
CA ASP A 205 5.92 19.12 12.63
C ASP A 205 7.34 18.54 12.64
N LYS A 206 7.56 17.40 13.29
CA LYS A 206 8.89 16.80 13.43
C LYS A 206 9.19 15.87 12.26
N LEU A 207 10.32 16.11 11.58
CA LEU A 207 10.86 15.23 10.55
C LEU A 207 11.84 14.21 11.14
N PHE A 208 11.72 12.96 10.68
CA PHE A 208 12.66 11.89 10.99
C PHE A 208 13.54 11.64 9.76
N ILE A 209 14.74 12.19 9.78
CA ILE A 209 15.68 12.13 8.64
C ILE A 209 16.25 10.72 8.49
N ALA A 210 16.24 10.21 7.27
CA ALA A 210 16.78 8.89 6.92
C ALA A 210 18.31 8.87 6.99
N GLY A 211 18.84 7.98 7.83
CA GLY A 211 20.26 7.65 7.91
C GLY A 211 20.80 6.84 6.72
N ASN A 212 22.03 6.35 6.89
CA ASN A 212 22.75 5.60 5.85
C ASN A 212 23.07 4.14 6.23
N SER A 213 22.72 3.72 7.45
CA SER A 213 23.22 2.46 8.01
C SER A 213 22.11 1.47 8.33
N VAL A 214 20.95 1.95 8.76
CA VAL A 214 19.81 1.12 9.15
C VAL A 214 19.00 0.74 7.91
N VAL A 215 18.67 -0.55 7.74
CA VAL A 215 17.88 -1.00 6.57
C VAL A 215 16.47 -0.40 6.60
N TYR A 216 15.77 -0.60 7.71
CA TYR A 216 14.43 -0.06 7.93
C TYR A 216 14.43 0.83 9.20
N PRO A 217 13.91 2.07 9.12
CA PRO A 217 13.20 2.65 7.97
C PRO A 217 14.11 3.36 6.95
N ASP A 218 15.37 3.66 7.29
CA ASP A 218 16.21 4.64 6.59
C ASP A 218 16.52 4.30 5.12
N LEU A 219 17.32 3.25 4.88
CA LEU A 219 17.77 2.91 3.52
C LEU A 219 16.59 2.53 2.63
N TYR A 220 15.59 1.88 3.21
CA TYR A 220 14.36 1.52 2.52
C TYR A 220 13.61 2.76 2.02
N ALA A 221 13.34 3.74 2.89
CA ALA A 221 12.68 4.98 2.51
C ALA A 221 13.44 5.71 1.39
N LYS A 222 14.77 5.80 1.50
CA LYS A 222 15.62 6.40 0.46
C LYS A 222 15.53 5.64 -0.86
N ALA A 223 15.55 4.31 -0.84
CA ALA A 223 15.46 3.48 -2.03
C ALA A 223 14.09 3.60 -2.73
N VAL A 224 13.00 3.62 -1.97
CA VAL A 224 11.66 3.88 -2.50
C VAL A 224 11.59 5.26 -3.12
N PHE A 225 12.09 6.29 -2.42
CA PHE A 225 12.13 7.65 -2.96
C PHE A 225 12.97 7.78 -4.23
N TYR A 226 14.13 7.12 -4.29
CA TYR A 226 14.96 7.10 -5.50
C TYR A 226 14.22 6.43 -6.65
N SER A 227 13.57 5.30 -6.39
CA SER A 227 12.74 4.61 -7.37
C SER A 227 11.59 5.50 -7.86
N PHE A 228 10.97 6.25 -6.96
CA PHE A 228 9.88 7.18 -7.25
C PHE A 228 10.31 8.35 -8.14
N LEU A 229 11.53 8.84 -7.94
CA LEU A 229 12.16 9.86 -8.78
C LEU A 229 12.76 9.30 -10.09
N GLY A 230 12.63 8.00 -10.37
CA GLY A 230 13.25 7.35 -11.53
C GLY A 230 14.78 7.25 -11.45
N ARG A 231 15.35 7.35 -10.24
CA ARG A 231 16.80 7.25 -9.99
C ARG A 231 17.22 5.81 -9.70
N THR A 232 18.47 5.49 -10.00
CA THR A 232 19.06 4.19 -9.66
C THR A 232 19.24 4.05 -8.16
N VAL A 233 18.76 2.95 -7.59
CA VAL A 233 19.05 2.57 -6.20
C VAL A 233 20.39 1.85 -6.14
N PRO A 234 21.30 2.21 -5.22
CA PRO A 234 22.58 1.51 -5.06
C PRO A 234 22.40 0.01 -4.81
N ASP A 235 23.17 -0.82 -5.51
CA ASP A 235 23.12 -2.29 -5.38
C ASP A 235 23.45 -2.76 -3.96
N GLU A 236 24.34 -2.04 -3.28
CA GLU A 236 24.67 -2.27 -1.86
C GLU A 236 23.41 -2.20 -0.98
N TRP A 237 22.51 -1.24 -1.23
CA TRP A 237 21.26 -1.14 -0.49
C TRP A 237 20.29 -2.23 -0.94
N ALA A 238 20.14 -2.41 -2.26
CA ALA A 238 19.18 -3.34 -2.85
C ALA A 238 19.41 -4.80 -2.41
N SER A 239 20.67 -5.19 -2.20
CA SER A 239 21.04 -6.53 -1.72
C SER A 239 20.54 -6.82 -0.30
N ARG A 240 20.40 -5.78 0.54
CA ARG A 240 20.03 -5.87 1.97
C ARG A 240 18.52 -5.90 2.22
N PHE A 241 17.72 -5.58 1.21
CA PHE A 241 16.27 -5.56 1.35
C PHE A 241 15.68 -6.97 1.42
N ASP A 242 14.49 -7.10 2.00
CA ASP A 242 13.73 -8.34 1.96
C ASP A 242 12.90 -8.45 0.66
N TYR A 243 12.05 -9.47 0.60
CA TYR A 243 11.13 -9.68 -0.53
C TYR A 243 10.10 -8.55 -0.69
N PHE A 244 9.50 -8.06 0.39
CA PHE A 244 8.45 -7.05 0.34
C PHE A 244 8.99 -5.69 -0.04
N GLN A 245 10.11 -5.29 0.56
CA GLN A 245 10.81 -4.05 0.23
C GLN A 245 11.21 -4.01 -1.25
N ARG A 246 11.76 -5.11 -1.78
CA ARG A 246 12.06 -5.23 -3.22
C ARG A 246 10.81 -5.22 -4.10
N THR A 247 9.67 -5.65 -3.58
CA THR A 247 8.39 -5.62 -4.31
C THR A 247 7.86 -4.19 -4.43
N VAL A 248 7.84 -3.44 -3.34
CA VAL A 248 7.45 -2.02 -3.33
C VAL A 248 8.34 -1.21 -4.27
N MET A 249 9.66 -1.39 -4.22
CA MET A 249 10.57 -0.71 -5.15
C MET A 249 10.25 -1.00 -6.63
N ARG A 250 9.90 -2.25 -6.97
CA ARG A 250 9.52 -2.62 -8.35
C ARG A 250 8.19 -1.99 -8.76
N ILE A 251 7.20 -1.94 -7.86
CA ILE A 251 5.91 -1.29 -8.07
C ILE A 251 6.13 0.19 -8.40
N VAL A 252 6.89 0.88 -7.55
CA VAL A 252 7.17 2.30 -7.68
C VAL A 252 7.94 2.60 -8.96
N LYS A 253 9.03 1.87 -9.22
CA LYS A 253 9.90 2.11 -10.39
C LYS A 253 9.20 1.87 -11.73
N ASN A 254 8.49 0.74 -11.88
CA ASN A 254 8.08 0.26 -13.20
C ASN A 254 6.66 0.66 -13.60
N ARG A 255 5.83 1.07 -12.65
CA ARG A 255 4.38 1.19 -12.87
C ARG A 255 3.84 2.53 -12.37
N CYS A 256 4.22 2.96 -11.18
CA CYS A 256 3.82 4.27 -10.67
C CYS A 256 4.38 5.42 -11.52
N PHE A 257 5.67 5.32 -11.86
CA PHE A 257 6.34 6.27 -12.75
C PHE A 257 5.80 6.21 -14.20
N SER A 258 5.48 5.03 -14.73
CA SER A 258 4.95 4.94 -16.11
C SER A 258 3.54 5.50 -16.24
N ILE A 259 2.72 5.37 -15.19
CA ILE A 259 1.37 5.94 -15.16
C ILE A 259 1.42 7.47 -15.26
N ARG A 260 2.42 8.10 -14.63
CA ARG A 260 2.69 9.54 -14.76
C ARG A 260 2.79 9.99 -16.22
N SER A 261 3.41 9.18 -17.08
CA SER A 261 3.61 9.50 -18.50
C SER A 261 2.36 9.29 -19.35
N SER A 262 1.52 8.31 -19.01
CA SER A 262 0.28 8.02 -19.73
C SER A 262 -0.89 8.93 -19.32
N ALA A 263 -0.80 9.58 -18.16
CA ALA A 263 -1.90 10.37 -17.61
C ALA A 263 -1.89 11.85 -18.03
N TYR A 264 -1.00 12.23 -18.95
CA TYR A 264 -1.16 13.43 -19.78
C TYR A 264 -2.18 13.14 -20.89
N PHE A 265 -3.44 12.91 -20.50
CA PHE A 265 -4.58 12.81 -21.40
C PHE A 265 -5.16 14.19 -21.71
#